data_AF-A0A3A2ZXU8-F1
#
_entry.id   AF-A0A3A2ZXU8-F1
#
_cell.length_a   1.000
_cell.length_b   1.000
_cell.length_c   1.000
_cell.angle_alpha   90.00
_cell.angle_beta   90.00
_cell.angle_gamma   90.00
#
_symmetry.space_group_name_H-M   'P 1'
#
loop_
_entity.id
_entity.type
_entity.pdbx_description
1 polymer ?
#
loop_
_entity_poly.entity_id
_entity_poly.type
_entity_poly.pdbx_seq_one_letter_code
_entity_poly.pdbx_strand_id
1 'polypeptide(L)'
;MDTKPDLIGVGRVGCVMRTEEVAVKTPNKWTVPDNASEYTTIVYEQMNRTNEESLIHEGRVYRHLAFVEGVLKPLYISDMEIQMPYISHRSLDNT
;
A
#
# COMPACT_ATOMS: atom_id res chain seq x y z
N MET A 1 -23.76 -1.94 10.59
CA MET A 1 -22.95 -3.00 9.97
C MET A 1 -21.56 -2.86 10.56
N ASP A 2 -20.93 -3.96 10.94
CA ASP A 2 -19.62 -3.96 11.58
C ASP A 2 -18.59 -3.58 10.50
N THR A 3 -18.21 -2.30 10.43
CA THR A 3 -17.32 -1.71 9.40
C THR A 3 -15.86 -2.07 9.67
N LYS A 4 -15.61 -3.33 10.00
CA LYS A 4 -14.28 -3.80 10.30
C LYS A 4 -13.45 -3.84 9.01
N PRO A 5 -12.27 -3.20 8.97
CA PRO A 5 -11.40 -3.29 7.81
C PRO A 5 -10.92 -4.72 7.59
N ASP A 6 -11.01 -5.21 6.35
CA ASP A 6 -10.55 -6.55 5.94
C ASP A 6 -9.17 -6.47 5.30
N LEU A 7 -8.21 -7.28 5.73
CA LEU A 7 -6.92 -7.40 5.04
C LEU A 7 -7.10 -8.23 3.75
N ILE A 8 -6.99 -7.57 2.59
CA ILE A 8 -7.24 -8.22 1.28
C ILE A 8 -5.96 -8.51 0.49
N GLY A 9 -4.81 -7.96 0.91
CA GLY A 9 -3.53 -8.26 0.28
C GLY A 9 -2.33 -7.78 1.09
N VAL A 10 -1.27 -8.58 1.11
CA VAL A 10 0.04 -8.19 1.66
C VAL A 10 1.09 -8.42 0.58
N GLY A 11 1.70 -7.33 0.14
CA GLY A 11 2.84 -7.35 -0.76
C GLY A 11 4.15 -7.14 -0.01
N ARG A 12 5.24 -7.09 -0.76
CA ARG A 12 6.59 -6.87 -0.21
C ARG A 12 6.73 -5.53 0.51
N VAL A 13 6.17 -4.46 -0.09
CA VAL A 13 6.38 -3.08 0.35
C VAL A 13 5.15 -2.44 1.01
N GLY A 14 3.98 -3.06 0.91
CA GLY A 14 2.75 -2.53 1.47
C GLY A 14 1.65 -3.57 1.60
N CYS A 15 0.60 -3.20 2.32
CA CYS A 15 -0.60 -3.99 2.51
C CYS A 15 -1.82 -3.22 2.03
N VAL A 16 -2.91 -3.94 1.75
CA VAL A 16 -4.18 -3.38 1.30
C VAL A 16 -5.27 -3.84 2.23
N MET A 17 -5.93 -2.88 2.86
CA MET A 17 -7.12 -3.06 3.67
C MET A 17 -8.35 -2.67 2.85
N ARG A 18 -9.47 -3.37 3.02
CA ARG A 18 -10.75 -3.00 2.44
C ARG A 18 -11.69 -2.50 3.53
N THR A 19 -12.27 -1.33 3.31
CA THR A 19 -13.41 -0.83 4.08
C THR A 19 -14.54 -0.59 3.10
N GLU A 20 -15.58 -1.43 3.16
CA GLU A 20 -16.70 -1.41 2.22
C GLU A 20 -16.24 -1.46 0.74
N GLU A 21 -16.46 -0.39 -0.02
CA GLU A 21 -16.12 -0.27 -1.44
C GLU A 21 -14.77 0.40 -1.68
N VAL A 22 -13.99 0.67 -0.61
CA VAL A 22 -12.69 1.33 -0.70
C VAL A 22 -11.58 0.38 -0.30
N ALA A 23 -10.57 0.26 -1.17
CA ALA A 23 -9.30 -0.38 -0.87
C ALA A 23 -8.27 0.69 -0.49
N VAL A 24 -7.67 0.57 0.69
CA VAL A 24 -6.66 1.48 1.22
C VAL A 24 -5.33 0.75 1.25
N LYS A 25 -4.36 1.27 0.51
CA LYS A 25 -2.99 0.76 0.51
C LYS A 25 -2.09 1.62 1.39
N THR A 26 -1.36 0.97 2.28
CA THR A 26 -0.38 1.60 3.19
C THR A 26 0.97 0.90 3.07
N PRO A 27 2.10 1.59 3.34
CA PRO A 27 3.42 0.95 3.35
C PRO A 27 3.53 -0.02 4.54
N ASN A 28 4.30 -1.08 4.37
CA ASN A 28 4.61 -1.98 5.48
C ASN A 28 5.52 -1.25 6.48
N LYS A 29 5.12 -1.19 7.76
CA LYS A 29 5.92 -0.58 8.83
C LYS A 29 6.38 -1.64 9.82
N TRP A 30 7.69 -1.78 9.93
CA TRP A 30 8.35 -2.76 10.79
C TRP A 30 8.93 -2.06 12.01
N THR A 31 8.52 -2.48 13.20
CA THR A 31 9.05 -1.97 14.46
C THR A 31 10.43 -2.56 14.75
N VAL A 32 11.41 -1.73 15.08
CA VAL A 32 12.73 -2.16 15.53
C VAL A 32 12.61 -2.74 16.94
N PRO A 33 13.10 -3.96 17.22
CA PRO A 33 13.15 -4.49 18.58
C PRO A 33 14.06 -3.67 19.50
N ASP A 34 13.70 -3.50 20.76
CA ASP A 34 14.47 -2.69 21.74
C ASP A 34 15.91 -3.17 21.95
N ASN A 35 16.18 -4.46 21.71
CA ASN A 35 17.50 -5.10 21.84
C ASN A 35 18.21 -5.30 20.50
N ALA A 36 17.77 -4.64 19.43
CA ALA A 36 18.37 -4.76 18.11
C ALA A 36 19.82 -4.22 18.09
N SER A 37 20.67 -4.89 17.30
CA SER A 37 22.00 -4.34 16.99
C SER A 37 21.86 -3.07 16.14
N GLU A 38 22.87 -2.20 16.16
CA GLU A 38 22.93 -1.00 15.31
C GLU A 38 22.70 -1.34 13.84
N TYR A 39 23.34 -2.41 13.34
CA TYR A 39 23.14 -2.88 11.97
C TYR A 39 21.68 -3.26 11.71
N THR A 40 21.04 -3.99 12.63
CA THR A 40 19.63 -4.38 12.51
C THR A 40 18.72 -3.15 12.49
N THR A 41 18.97 -2.17 13.35
CA THR A 41 18.24 -0.90 13.38
C THR A 41 18.30 -0.19 12.03
N ILE A 42 19.51 -0.01 11.46
CA ILE A 42 19.71 0.63 10.16
C ILE A 42 18.96 -0.11 9.05
N VAL A 43 19.01 -1.45 9.03
CA VAL A 43 18.31 -2.25 8.02
C VAL A 43 16.80 -2.06 8.09
N TYR A 44 16.22 -2.04 9.29
CA TYR A 44 14.77 -1.84 9.48
C TYR A 44 14.34 -0.42 9.09
N GLU A 45 15.09 0.59 9.49
CA GLU A 45 14.84 1.99 9.11
C GLU A 45 14.90 2.17 7.59
N GLN A 46 15.93 1.62 6.95
CA GLN A 46 16.09 1.68 5.49
C GLN A 46 14.96 0.93 4.77
N MET A 47 14.51 -0.21 5.31
CA MET A 47 13.39 -0.96 4.75
C MET A 47 12.07 -0.19 4.86
N ASN A 48 11.78 0.41 6.02
CA ASN A 48 10.58 1.24 6.21
C ASN A 48 10.57 2.44 5.26
N ARG A 49 11.71 3.13 5.14
CA ARG A 49 11.87 4.25 4.20
C ARG A 49 11.65 3.81 2.75
N THR A 50 12.20 2.66 2.35
CA THR A 50 11.99 2.11 1.00
C THR A 50 10.53 1.78 0.72
N ASN A 51 9.80 1.27 1.73
CA ASN A 51 8.37 1.00 1.62
C ASN A 51 7.55 2.28 1.44
N GLU A 52 7.85 3.33 2.20
CA GLU A 52 7.24 4.66 2.07
C GLU A 52 7.52 5.29 0.70
N GLU A 53 8.78 5.29 0.26
CA GLU A 53 9.19 5.81 -1.05
C GLU A 53 8.49 5.06 -2.19
N SER A 54 8.28 3.74 -2.05
CA SER A 54 7.55 2.92 -3.02
C SER A 54 6.08 3.33 -3.14
N LEU A 55 5.41 3.61 -2.01
CA LEU A 55 4.02 4.09 -2.02
C LEU A 55 3.92 5.47 -2.69
N ILE A 56 4.81 6.40 -2.34
CA ILE A 56 4.85 7.74 -2.92
C ILE A 56 5.07 7.65 -4.44
N HIS A 57 5.97 6.78 -4.88
CA HIS A 57 6.22 6.55 -6.31
C HIS A 57 4.97 6.05 -7.03
N GLU A 58 4.29 5.05 -6.46
CA GLU A 58 3.03 4.52 -7.02
C GLU A 58 1.94 5.59 -7.10
N GLY A 59 1.79 6.43 -6.07
CA GLY A 59 0.87 7.57 -6.09
C GLY A 59 1.18 8.57 -7.22
N ARG A 60 2.47 8.83 -7.49
CA ARG A 60 2.89 9.67 -8.63
C ARG A 60 2.56 9.03 -9.97
N VAL A 61 2.73 7.71 -10.10
CA VAL A 61 2.35 6.96 -11.31
C VAL A 61 0.85 7.09 -11.56
N TYR A 62 0.01 6.87 -10.54
CA TYR A 62 -1.44 7.06 -10.69
C TYR A 62 -1.83 8.48 -11.10
N ARG A 63 -1.20 9.51 -10.53
CA ARG A 63 -1.45 10.91 -10.93
C ARG A 63 -1.08 11.15 -12.40
N HIS A 64 0.03 10.59 -12.86
CA HIS A 64 0.47 10.72 -14.24
C HIS A 64 -0.46 10.00 -15.23
N LEU A 65 -1.01 8.86 -14.83
CA LEU A 65 -1.88 8.02 -15.66
C LEU A 65 -3.38 8.30 -15.48
N ALA A 66 -3.76 9.37 -14.78
CA ALA A 66 -5.16 9.66 -14.42
C ALA A 66 -6.13 9.76 -15.63
N PHE A 67 -5.58 10.05 -16.81
CA PHE A 67 -6.34 10.20 -18.06
C PHE A 67 -6.34 8.94 -18.94
N VAL A 68 -5.61 7.89 -18.56
CA VAL A 68 -5.51 6.65 -19.34
C VAL A 68 -6.71 5.75 -19.05
N GLU A 69 -7.41 5.33 -20.10
CA GLU A 69 -8.53 4.40 -19.99
C GLU A 69 -8.07 3.04 -19.46
N GLY A 70 -8.88 2.42 -18.62
CA GLY A 70 -8.58 1.13 -17.99
C GLY A 70 -7.65 1.19 -16.77
N VAL A 71 -7.02 2.34 -16.49
CA VAL A 71 -6.23 2.53 -15.25
C VAL A 71 -7.17 2.86 -14.09
N LEU A 72 -6.96 2.19 -12.95
CA LEU A 72 -7.72 2.45 -11.74
C LEU A 72 -7.45 3.89 -11.26
N LYS A 73 -8.53 4.64 -11.02
CA LYS A 73 -8.45 6.03 -10.58
C LYS A 73 -8.53 6.09 -9.05
N PRO A 74 -7.48 6.56 -8.36
CA PRO A 74 -7.54 6.71 -6.92
C PRO A 74 -8.57 7.75 -6.50
N LEU A 75 -9.21 7.51 -5.36
CA LEU A 75 -10.09 8.46 -4.68
C LEU A 75 -9.26 9.50 -3.92
N TYR A 76 -8.14 9.06 -3.35
CA TYR A 76 -7.24 9.88 -2.55
C TYR A 76 -5.80 9.36 -2.64
N ILE A 77 -4.83 10.28 -2.65
CA ILE A 77 -3.39 9.97 -2.69
C ILE A 77 -2.66 10.89 -1.72
N SER A 78 -1.99 10.30 -0.74
CA SER A 78 -1.06 10.97 0.17
C SER A 78 0.26 10.19 0.26
N ASP A 79 1.21 10.73 1.03
CA ASP A 79 2.46 10.03 1.31
C ASP A 79 2.29 8.85 2.30
N MET A 80 1.13 8.77 2.97
CA MET A 80 0.82 7.72 3.96
C MET A 80 -0.04 6.59 3.40
N GLU A 81 -0.91 6.91 2.45
CA GLU A 81 -1.86 5.96 1.87
C GLU A 81 -2.34 6.36 0.48
N ILE A 82 -2.79 5.34 -0.26
CA ILE A 82 -3.55 5.50 -1.50
C ILE A 82 -4.90 4.81 -1.30
N GLN A 83 -5.98 5.56 -1.49
CA GLN A 83 -7.33 5.02 -1.48
C GLN A 83 -7.82 4.81 -2.91
N MET A 84 -8.34 3.62 -3.19
CA MET A 84 -8.82 3.24 -4.51
C MET A 84 -10.21 2.59 -4.41
N PRO A 85 -11.03 2.66 -5.46
CA PRO A 85 -12.23 1.83 -5.55
C PRO A 85 -11.85 0.35 -5.45
N TYR A 86 -12.52 -0.40 -4.60
CA TYR A 86 -12.34 -1.85 -4.52
C TYR A 86 -12.96 -2.51 -5.75
N ILE A 87 -12.16 -3.30 -6.46
CA ILE A 87 -12.60 -4.09 -7.61
C ILE A 87 -12.48 -5.57 -7.23
N SER A 88 -13.60 -6.30 -7.28
CA SER A 88 -13.68 -7.72 -6.91
C SER A 88 -13.16 -8.68 -7.98
N HIS A 89 -12.51 -8.17 -9.03
CA HIS A 89 -11.95 -8.98 -10.10
C HIS A 89 -10.65 -9.63 -9.64
N ARG A 90 -10.50 -10.93 -9.92
CA ARG A 90 -9.30 -11.69 -9.54
C ARG A 90 -8.10 -11.27 -10.38
N SER A 91 -6.90 -11.48 -9.83
CA SER A 91 -5.66 -11.38 -10.61
C SER A 91 -5.75 -12.25 -11.85
N LEU A 92 -5.20 -11.75 -12.96
CA LEU A 92 -5.08 -12.46 -14.24
C LEU A 92 -4.25 -13.75 -14.11
N ASP A 93 -3.37 -13.84 -13.11
CA ASP A 93 -2.52 -15.01 -12.85
C ASP A 93 -3.28 -16.26 -12.36
N ASN A 94 -4.61 -16.16 -12.16
CA ASN A 94 -5.46 -17.28 -11.74
C ASN A 94 -6.21 -17.97 -12.89
N THR A 95 -5.78 -17.79 -14.15
CA THR A 95 -6.29 -18.54 -15.32
C THR A 95 -5.64 -19.90 -15.48
#